data_AF-A0A257A250-F1
#
_entry.id   AF-A0A257A250-F1
#
_cell.length_a   1.000
_cell.length_b   1.000
_cell.length_c   1.000
_cell.angle_alpha   90.00
_cell.angle_beta   90.00
_cell.angle_gamma   90.00
#
_symmetry.space_group_name_H-M   'P 1'
#
loop_
_entity.id
_entity.type
_entity.pdbx_description
1 polymer ?
#
loop_
_entity_poly.entity_id
_entity_poly.type
_entity_poly.pdbx_seq_one_letter_code
_entity_poly.pdbx_strand_id
1 'polypeptide(L)'
;MDIKTFSYLKEGERGKNSTYGWRHSLFPLPPIFPFISTDNLYLFYNIFYFCEVAKNYLLSLSNWEIHIKTFYMLFCIRIMKKIAVILVACFLLFGGSAFAGLTKDNLMEKKVSKGMSIVQTLSFNNISFNGGEKYEKVLIAGGKNLMHAGYPILPYEIKVMTFPFGTKIKDIEVKTGEIITRQLNKKIQPAPKPVTLNMENVEVEAKEGSIYESNEAYPANWVKYNIGAGIENGKHVIFLSIHAFPCRYIPAKNELLYVDKMKIKVNYEPP
;
A
#
# COMPACT_ATOMS: atom_id res chain seq x y z
N MET A 1 -45.49 -9.16 18.17
CA MET A 1 -44.59 -8.41 17.29
C MET A 1 -43.68 -7.61 18.21
N ASP A 2 -42.36 -7.77 18.06
CA ASP A 2 -41.27 -7.12 18.82
C ASP A 2 -41.23 -7.36 20.36
N ILE A 3 -40.20 -8.04 20.90
CA ILE A 3 -38.78 -7.64 21.14
C ILE A 3 -38.69 -6.74 22.39
N LYS A 4 -38.20 -7.24 23.55
CA LYS A 4 -36.78 -7.38 23.98
C LYS A 4 -36.03 -6.03 24.07
N THR A 5 -35.25 -5.67 25.10
CA THR A 5 -34.85 -6.35 26.36
C THR A 5 -34.22 -5.34 27.36
N PHE A 6 -34.31 -5.64 28.66
CA PHE A 6 -33.30 -5.43 29.73
C PHE A 6 -32.87 -4.04 30.23
N SER A 7 -32.67 -4.00 31.56
CA SER A 7 -31.92 -2.99 32.31
C SER A 7 -31.12 -3.62 33.46
N TYR A 8 -29.85 -3.20 33.57
CA TYR A 8 -29.10 -2.89 34.81
C TYR A 8 -28.63 -3.99 35.80
N LEU A 9 -27.29 -4.11 35.92
CA LEU A 9 -26.44 -4.03 37.15
C LEU A 9 -26.43 -5.19 38.20
N LYS A 10 -25.39 -5.43 39.04
CA LYS A 10 -23.95 -5.04 39.14
C LYS A 10 -23.30 -5.75 40.37
N GLU A 11 -21.99 -6.05 40.35
CA GLU A 11 -21.09 -6.42 41.51
C GLU A 11 -21.46 -7.68 42.36
N GLY A 12 -20.56 -8.32 43.13
CA GLY A 12 -19.10 -8.18 43.32
C GLY A 12 -18.53 -9.06 44.47
N GLU A 13 -17.20 -9.08 44.62
CA GLU A 13 -16.40 -9.52 45.81
C GLU A 13 -16.26 -11.03 46.17
N ARG A 14 -15.27 -11.51 46.98
CA ARG A 14 -13.81 -11.18 47.17
C ARG A 14 -13.14 -12.23 48.11
N GLY A 15 -11.92 -12.69 47.79
CA GLY A 15 -10.95 -13.36 48.70
C GLY A 15 -11.08 -14.89 48.87
N LYS A 16 -10.14 -15.65 49.46
CA LYS A 16 -8.68 -15.58 49.72
C LYS A 16 -8.33 -16.84 50.57
N ASN A 17 -7.17 -17.49 50.36
CA ASN A 17 -6.53 -18.51 51.25
C ASN A 17 -7.27 -19.87 51.45
N SER A 18 -6.68 -21.00 51.88
CA SER A 18 -5.30 -21.54 51.80
C SER A 18 -5.24 -23.01 52.27
N THR A 19 -4.57 -23.88 51.52
CA THR A 19 -3.72 -25.04 51.97
C THR A 19 -4.16 -26.08 53.03
N TYR A 20 -3.95 -27.38 52.71
CA TYR A 20 -3.94 -28.60 53.58
C TYR A 20 -5.29 -28.99 54.24
N GLY A 21 -5.66 -30.26 54.48
CA GLY A 21 -5.09 -31.56 54.10
C GLY A 21 -5.82 -32.72 54.84
N TRP A 22 -6.15 -33.83 54.15
CA TRP A 22 -6.52 -35.18 54.66
C TRP A 22 -7.22 -35.28 56.04
N ARG A 23 -8.57 -35.42 56.14
CA ARG A 23 -9.39 -36.67 56.06
C ARG A 23 -10.82 -36.32 56.58
N HIS A 24 -11.89 -37.12 56.52
CA HIS A 24 -12.17 -38.50 56.08
C HIS A 24 -13.69 -38.62 55.74
N SER A 25 -14.10 -39.36 54.69
CA SER A 25 -15.45 -39.95 54.59
C SER A 25 -15.52 -41.10 53.57
N LEU A 26 -16.41 -42.07 53.81
CA LEU A 26 -16.56 -43.28 53.01
C LEU A 26 -17.45 -43.04 51.78
N PHE A 27 -17.19 -43.74 50.67
CA PHE A 27 -18.22 -44.11 49.69
C PHE A 27 -18.05 -45.59 49.28
N PRO A 28 -19.14 -46.33 49.00
CA PRO A 28 -19.14 -47.78 48.91
C PRO A 28 -18.88 -48.33 47.49
N LEU A 29 -18.54 -49.61 47.42
CA LEU A 29 -18.57 -50.40 46.19
C LEU A 29 -20.01 -50.67 45.73
N PRO A 30 -20.27 -50.64 44.42
CA PRO A 30 -21.23 -51.54 43.76
C PRO A 30 -20.52 -52.47 42.74
N PRO A 31 -21.20 -53.55 42.26
CA PRO A 31 -20.50 -54.75 41.83
C PRO A 31 -20.73 -55.14 40.34
N ILE A 32 -20.27 -56.35 39.99
CA ILE A 32 -20.59 -57.16 38.80
C ILE A 32 -19.80 -56.80 37.52
N PHE A 33 -18.87 -57.70 37.19
CA PHE A 33 -18.31 -57.85 35.84
C PHE A 33 -19.39 -58.30 34.85
N PRO A 34 -19.56 -57.65 33.69
CA PRO A 34 -20.01 -58.33 32.49
C PRO A 34 -18.83 -59.06 31.83
N PHE A 35 -19.11 -60.19 31.18
CA PHE A 35 -18.14 -60.99 30.43
C PHE A 35 -17.63 -60.18 29.22
N ILE A 36 -16.38 -59.71 29.26
CA ILE A 36 -15.72 -59.08 28.11
C ILE A 36 -14.98 -60.18 27.34
N SER A 37 -15.27 -60.34 26.04
CA SER A 37 -14.50 -61.25 25.16
C SER A 37 -13.00 -60.93 25.25
N THR A 38 -12.17 -61.97 25.23
CA THR A 38 -10.69 -61.85 25.27
C THR A 38 -10.13 -60.90 24.21
N ASP A 39 -10.83 -60.74 23.09
CA ASP A 39 -10.44 -59.86 21.98
C ASP A 39 -10.44 -58.36 22.36
N ASN A 40 -11.35 -57.94 23.24
CA ASN A 40 -11.48 -56.53 23.64
C ASN A 40 -10.39 -56.09 24.63
N LEU A 41 -9.91 -57.00 25.49
CA LEU A 41 -8.78 -56.73 26.38
C LEU A 41 -7.47 -56.52 25.60
N TYR A 42 -7.26 -57.30 24.53
CA TYR A 42 -6.15 -57.09 23.60
C TYR A 42 -6.25 -55.74 22.87
N LEU A 43 -7.45 -55.31 22.47
CA LEU A 43 -7.65 -54.03 21.79
C LEU A 43 -7.32 -52.85 22.73
N PHE A 44 -7.80 -52.87 23.96
CA PHE A 44 -7.51 -51.84 24.97
C PHE A 44 -6.02 -51.78 25.34
N TYR A 45 -5.35 -52.94 25.50
CA TYR A 45 -3.92 -52.98 25.82
C TYR A 45 -3.07 -52.42 24.67
N ASN A 46 -3.39 -52.77 23.42
CA ASN A 46 -2.70 -52.22 22.24
C ASN A 46 -2.90 -50.71 22.09
N ILE A 47 -4.12 -50.19 22.32
CA ILE A 47 -4.39 -48.74 22.27
C ILE A 47 -3.62 -48.01 23.38
N PHE A 48 -3.59 -48.55 24.60
CA PHE A 48 -2.83 -47.94 25.70
C PHE A 48 -1.32 -47.94 25.43
N TYR A 49 -0.77 -49.07 24.95
CA TYR A 49 0.64 -49.18 24.58
C TYR A 49 1.00 -48.23 23.42
N PHE A 50 0.17 -48.15 22.39
CA PHE A 50 0.36 -47.23 21.26
C PHE A 50 0.34 -45.75 21.71
N CYS A 51 -0.58 -45.39 22.61
CA CYS A 51 -0.63 -44.05 23.20
C CYS A 51 0.63 -43.71 24.02
N GLU A 52 1.13 -44.64 24.84
CA GLU A 52 2.34 -44.39 25.66
C GLU A 52 3.61 -44.33 24.80
N VAL A 53 3.70 -45.14 23.72
CA VAL A 53 4.76 -45.05 22.71
C VAL A 53 4.68 -43.72 21.95
N ALA A 54 3.49 -43.31 21.47
CA ALA A 54 3.30 -42.05 20.75
C ALA A 54 3.65 -40.84 21.64
N LYS A 55 3.28 -40.87 22.92
CA LYS A 55 3.62 -39.85 23.92
C LYS A 55 5.13 -39.77 24.16
N ASN A 56 5.83 -40.91 24.24
CA ASN A 56 7.29 -40.94 24.34
C ASN A 56 7.98 -40.43 23.05
N TYR A 57 7.43 -40.72 21.87
CA TYR A 57 7.91 -40.14 20.60
C TYR A 57 7.69 -38.62 20.54
N LEU A 58 6.54 -38.11 20.99
CA LEU A 58 6.25 -36.67 21.05
C LEU A 58 7.16 -35.94 22.04
N LEU A 59 7.45 -36.55 23.20
CA LEU A 59 8.41 -36.04 24.19
C LEU A 59 9.86 -36.06 23.65
N SER A 60 10.22 -37.07 22.86
CA SER A 60 11.50 -37.15 22.16
C SER A 60 11.65 -36.04 21.11
N LEU A 61 10.61 -35.82 20.29
CA LEU A 61 10.56 -34.75 19.29
C LEU A 61 10.63 -33.35 19.92
N SER A 62 9.92 -33.11 21.03
CA SER A 62 10.00 -31.80 21.71
C SER A 62 11.37 -31.56 22.32
N ASN A 63 12.01 -32.57 22.91
CA ASN A 63 13.39 -32.44 23.41
C ASN A 63 14.38 -32.19 22.28
N TRP A 64 14.23 -32.84 21.12
CA TRP A 64 15.08 -32.60 19.95
C TRP A 64 14.97 -31.14 19.45
N GLU A 65 13.77 -30.58 19.39
CA GLU A 65 13.59 -29.14 19.09
C GLU A 65 14.26 -28.22 20.13
N ILE A 66 14.14 -28.54 21.43
CA ILE A 66 14.75 -27.74 22.49
C ILE A 66 16.28 -27.80 22.42
N HIS A 67 16.85 -28.98 22.14
CA HIS A 67 18.29 -29.14 21.93
C HIS A 67 18.77 -28.39 20.68
N ILE A 68 18.04 -28.44 19.57
CA ILE A 68 18.34 -27.63 18.37
C ILE A 68 18.29 -26.13 18.68
N LYS A 69 17.20 -25.63 19.28
CA LYS A 69 17.04 -24.21 19.62
C LYS A 69 18.13 -23.73 20.57
N THR A 70 18.49 -24.55 21.56
CA THR A 70 19.59 -24.27 22.49
C THR A 70 20.96 -24.26 21.80
N PHE A 71 21.21 -25.22 20.89
CA PHE A 71 22.44 -25.27 20.10
C PHE A 71 22.58 -24.06 19.18
N TYR A 72 21.53 -23.71 18.43
CA TYR A 72 21.50 -22.50 17.60
C TYR A 72 21.69 -21.22 18.42
N MET A 73 21.04 -21.09 19.58
CA MET A 73 21.23 -19.94 20.47
C MET A 73 22.68 -19.81 20.97
N LEU A 74 23.29 -20.91 21.44
CA LEU A 74 24.69 -20.94 21.88
C LEU A 74 25.69 -20.67 20.73
N PHE A 75 25.37 -21.16 19.52
CA PHE A 75 26.15 -20.91 18.31
C PHE A 75 26.07 -19.43 17.89
N CYS A 76 24.87 -18.85 17.87
CA CYS A 76 24.65 -17.42 17.62
C CYS A 76 25.38 -16.54 18.66
N ILE A 77 25.32 -16.88 19.96
CA ILE A 77 26.07 -16.17 21.00
C ILE A 77 27.60 -16.24 20.76
N ARG A 78 28.12 -17.40 20.31
CA ARG A 78 29.53 -17.55 19.94
C ARG A 78 29.91 -16.66 18.74
N ILE A 79 29.03 -16.57 17.74
CA ILE A 79 29.23 -15.74 16.54
C ILE A 79 29.15 -14.25 16.87
N MET A 80 28.12 -13.80 17.60
CA MET A 80 27.96 -12.40 17.99
C MET A 80 29.15 -11.87 18.77
N LYS A 81 29.74 -12.68 19.67
CA LYS A 81 30.98 -12.31 20.39
C LYS A 81 32.17 -12.10 19.45
N LYS A 82 32.32 -12.92 18.40
CA LYS A 82 33.38 -12.73 17.39
C LYS A 82 33.14 -11.49 16.53
N ILE A 83 31.89 -11.26 16.10
CA ILE A 83 31.51 -10.08 15.29
C ILE A 83 31.72 -8.79 16.09
N ALA A 84 31.37 -8.76 17.37
CA ALA A 84 31.58 -7.59 18.23
C ALA A 84 33.07 -7.23 18.37
N VAL A 85 33.96 -8.22 18.53
CA VAL A 85 35.43 -8.00 18.57
C VAL A 85 35.95 -7.46 17.22
N ILE A 86 35.45 -7.98 16.10
CA ILE A 86 35.81 -7.49 14.76
C ILE A 86 35.35 -6.03 14.57
N LEU A 87 34.12 -5.70 14.96
CA LEU A 87 33.60 -4.33 14.87
C LEU A 87 34.42 -3.33 15.69
N VAL A 88 34.82 -3.68 16.92
CA VAL A 88 35.68 -2.83 17.75
C VAL A 88 37.07 -2.67 17.12
N ALA A 89 37.67 -3.74 16.58
CA ALA A 89 38.94 -3.66 15.87
C ALA A 89 38.87 -2.79 14.61
N CYS A 90 37.81 -2.92 13.81
CA CYS A 90 37.56 -2.04 12.66
C CYS A 90 37.38 -0.58 13.07
N PHE A 91 36.69 -0.31 14.18
CA PHE A 91 36.49 1.05 14.68
C PHE A 91 37.81 1.70 15.15
N LEU A 92 38.72 0.92 15.76
CA LEU A 92 40.06 1.38 16.14
C LEU A 92 40.96 1.64 14.92
N LEU A 93 40.83 0.84 13.85
CA LEU A 93 41.63 1.00 12.62
C LEU A 93 41.13 2.14 11.71
N PHE A 94 39.81 2.43 11.71
CA PHE A 94 39.23 3.52 10.90
C PHE A 94 38.99 4.82 11.68
N GLY A 95 39.04 4.82 13.01
CA GLY A 95 38.78 6.00 13.86
C GLY A 95 39.87 7.09 13.82
N GLY A 96 41.00 6.86 13.15
CA GLY A 96 42.19 7.73 13.22
C GLY A 96 42.26 8.90 12.25
N SER A 97 41.42 8.97 11.20
CA SER A 97 41.61 9.92 10.08
C SER A 97 40.62 11.10 10.03
N ALA A 98 39.68 11.20 10.97
CA ALA A 98 38.52 12.10 10.87
C ALA A 98 38.70 13.52 11.47
N PHE A 99 39.92 13.97 11.80
CA PHE A 99 40.13 15.26 12.50
C PHE A 99 41.13 16.24 11.86
N ALA A 100 41.76 15.90 10.73
CA ALA A 100 42.75 16.74 10.05
C ALA A 100 42.26 17.34 8.71
N GLY A 101 40.93 17.43 8.52
CA GLY A 101 40.31 17.69 7.21
C GLY A 101 39.15 18.68 7.18
N LEU A 102 38.96 19.51 8.22
CA LEU A 102 38.00 20.63 8.17
C LEU A 102 38.65 21.89 7.57
N THR A 103 39.17 21.75 6.34
CA THR A 103 39.44 22.90 5.48
C THR A 103 38.12 23.57 5.11
N LYS A 104 38.15 24.90 5.00
CA LYS A 104 36.96 25.78 4.99
C LYS A 104 36.22 25.81 3.63
N ASP A 105 36.49 24.84 2.77
CA ASP A 105 36.15 24.81 1.34
C ASP A 105 35.20 23.66 1.01
N ASN A 106 34.03 23.66 1.63
CA ASN A 106 32.81 23.08 1.05
C ASN A 106 31.51 23.63 1.67
N LEU A 107 31.59 24.83 2.26
CA LEU A 107 30.43 25.71 2.24
C LEU A 107 30.31 26.29 0.83
N MET A 108 29.83 25.45 -0.09
CA MET A 108 28.66 25.90 -0.83
C MET A 108 27.58 26.19 0.24
N GLU A 109 27.63 27.41 0.76
CA GLU A 109 26.42 28.15 1.05
C GLU A 109 25.68 28.24 -0.29
N LYS A 110 25.00 27.15 -0.63
CA LYS A 110 23.86 27.15 -1.52
C LYS A 110 22.98 28.20 -0.89
N LYS A 111 23.07 29.44 -1.39
CA LYS A 111 22.20 30.54 -0.97
C LYS A 111 20.83 29.93 -0.90
N VAL A 112 20.31 29.80 0.31
CA VAL A 112 18.93 29.39 0.51
C VAL A 112 18.16 30.65 0.18
N SER A 113 18.07 30.93 -1.14
CA SER A 113 16.95 31.63 -1.71
C SER A 113 15.75 31.04 -1.01
N LYS A 114 14.94 31.92 -0.42
CA LYS A 114 13.86 31.58 0.51
C LYS A 114 12.74 30.88 -0.27
N GLY A 115 13.05 29.66 -0.70
CA GLY A 115 12.31 28.85 -1.63
C GLY A 115 11.06 28.41 -0.92
N MET A 116 9.96 29.04 -1.28
CA MET A 116 8.67 28.64 -0.77
C MET A 116 8.25 27.37 -1.50
N SER A 117 7.57 26.49 -0.78
CA SER A 117 6.97 25.31 -1.37
C SER A 117 5.50 25.23 -0.99
N ILE A 118 4.62 25.13 -1.99
CA ILE A 118 3.21 24.80 -1.77
C ILE A 118 2.97 23.36 -2.18
N VAL A 119 2.20 22.65 -1.37
CA VAL A 119 1.83 21.25 -1.58
C VAL A 119 0.35 21.18 -1.89
N GLN A 120 -0.01 20.81 -3.12
CA GLN A 120 -1.37 20.43 -3.48
C GLN A 120 -1.52 18.91 -3.38
N THR A 121 -2.66 18.46 -2.86
CA THR A 121 -3.09 17.06 -2.97
C THR A 121 -4.34 17.02 -3.85
N LEU A 122 -4.37 16.10 -4.81
CA LEU A 122 -5.53 15.75 -5.62
C LEU A 122 -5.94 14.32 -5.25
N SER A 123 -7.25 14.07 -5.13
CA SER A 123 -7.81 12.79 -4.73
C SER A 123 -8.89 12.38 -5.73
N PHE A 124 -8.71 11.21 -6.34
CA PHE A 124 -9.47 10.70 -7.47
C PHE A 124 -10.46 9.61 -7.01
N ASN A 125 -11.36 10.02 -6.11
CA ASN A 125 -12.37 9.12 -5.59
C ASN A 125 -13.38 8.75 -6.70
N ASN A 126 -13.90 7.52 -6.65
CA ASN A 126 -14.97 7.03 -7.53
C ASN A 126 -14.59 7.01 -9.03
N ILE A 127 -13.44 6.41 -9.38
CA ILE A 127 -13.16 6.00 -10.76
C ILE A 127 -14.22 4.97 -11.17
N SER A 128 -15.05 5.34 -12.13
CA SER A 128 -16.17 4.53 -12.62
C SER A 128 -15.95 4.13 -14.07
N PHE A 129 -16.56 3.00 -14.43
CA PHE A 129 -16.39 2.34 -15.71
C PHE A 129 -17.77 2.16 -16.30
N ASN A 130 -18.06 2.82 -17.43
CA ASN A 130 -19.29 2.59 -18.20
C ASN A 130 -18.95 2.40 -19.67
N GLY A 131 -19.81 1.75 -20.44
CA GLY A 131 -19.47 1.40 -21.81
C GLY A 131 -20.62 0.79 -22.56
N GLY A 132 -20.56 0.89 -23.88
CA GLY A 132 -21.46 0.15 -24.76
C GLY A 132 -20.95 -1.27 -24.99
N GLU A 133 -21.43 -1.91 -26.05
CA GLU A 133 -21.00 -3.26 -26.41
C GLU A 133 -19.54 -3.30 -26.85
N LYS A 134 -19.08 -2.32 -27.66
CA LYS A 134 -17.75 -2.30 -28.30
C LYS A 134 -16.60 -1.78 -27.42
N TYR A 135 -16.83 -0.73 -26.62
CA TYR A 135 -15.76 -0.03 -25.87
C TYR A 135 -16.16 0.29 -24.42
N GLU A 136 -15.16 0.40 -23.57
CA GLU A 136 -15.26 0.88 -22.18
C GLU A 136 -14.85 2.37 -22.12
N LYS A 137 -15.44 3.13 -21.19
CA LYS A 137 -15.11 4.52 -20.86
C LYS A 137 -14.72 4.56 -19.39
N VAL A 138 -13.66 5.30 -19.08
CA VAL A 138 -13.20 5.54 -17.71
C VAL A 138 -13.59 6.96 -17.33
N LEU A 139 -14.26 7.12 -16.19
CA LEU A 139 -14.84 8.40 -15.74
C LEU A 139 -14.47 8.68 -14.29
N ILE A 140 -14.26 9.95 -13.96
CA ILE A 140 -14.01 10.45 -12.59
C ILE A 140 -15.00 11.58 -12.33
N ALA A 141 -15.56 11.62 -11.11
CA ALA A 141 -16.49 12.66 -10.71
C ALA A 141 -15.84 14.06 -10.81
N GLY A 142 -16.45 14.96 -11.58
CA GLY A 142 -15.91 16.31 -11.85
C GLY A 142 -14.69 16.36 -12.77
N GLY A 143 -14.19 15.21 -13.25
CA GLY A 143 -13.06 15.13 -14.18
C GLY A 143 -13.41 15.63 -15.59
N LYS A 144 -12.39 16.13 -16.31
CA LYS A 144 -12.46 16.43 -17.73
C LYS A 144 -11.98 15.21 -18.53
N ASN A 145 -12.36 15.10 -19.80
CA ASN A 145 -11.92 14.02 -20.67
C ASN A 145 -10.82 14.50 -21.62
N LEU A 146 -9.69 13.79 -21.67
CA LEU A 146 -8.61 14.03 -22.61
C LEU A 146 -9.03 13.50 -23.98
N MET A 147 -9.28 14.42 -24.91
CA MET A 147 -9.78 14.11 -26.24
C MET A 147 -8.74 14.52 -27.30
N HIS A 148 -8.07 13.53 -27.87
CA HIS A 148 -7.22 13.69 -29.05
C HIS A 148 -7.65 12.64 -30.09
N ALA A 149 -7.95 13.06 -31.31
CA ALA A 149 -8.67 12.23 -32.28
C ALA A 149 -7.97 10.88 -32.53
N GLY A 150 -8.71 9.78 -32.37
CA GLY A 150 -8.19 8.42 -32.48
C GLY A 150 -7.41 7.90 -31.27
N TYR A 151 -7.26 8.69 -30.20
CA TYR A 151 -6.60 8.27 -28.96
C TYR A 151 -7.61 7.89 -27.86
N PRO A 152 -7.24 7.02 -26.91
CA PRO A 152 -8.09 6.65 -25.77
C PRO A 152 -8.62 7.87 -25.01
N ILE A 153 -9.94 7.94 -24.81
CA ILE A 153 -10.55 8.95 -23.94
C ILE A 153 -10.27 8.58 -22.49
N LEU A 154 -9.49 9.42 -21.80
CA LEU A 154 -9.12 9.21 -20.40
C LEU A 154 -9.46 10.43 -19.53
N PRO A 155 -9.89 10.23 -18.27
CA PRO A 155 -10.21 11.33 -17.38
C PRO A 155 -8.93 12.00 -16.86
N TYR A 156 -9.00 13.33 -16.69
CA TYR A 156 -7.94 14.16 -16.15
C TYR A 156 -8.53 15.34 -15.36
N GLU A 157 -7.75 15.86 -14.40
CA GLU A 157 -8.11 17.04 -13.61
C GLU A 157 -7.16 18.20 -13.94
N ILE A 158 -7.65 19.44 -13.85
CA ILE A 158 -6.83 20.64 -13.99
C ILE A 158 -6.83 21.39 -12.67
N LYS A 159 -5.66 21.55 -12.06
CA LYS A 159 -5.43 22.50 -10.97
C LYS A 159 -4.72 23.73 -11.52
N VAL A 160 -5.33 24.90 -11.39
CA VAL A 160 -4.66 26.19 -11.60
C VAL A 160 -4.19 26.73 -10.24
N MET A 161 -2.98 27.27 -10.21
CA MET A 161 -2.41 27.99 -9.07
C MET A 161 -1.94 29.37 -9.54
N THR A 162 -2.40 30.42 -8.88
CA THR A 162 -2.07 31.81 -9.22
C THR A 162 -1.01 32.34 -8.26
N PHE A 163 0.04 32.95 -8.81
CA PHE A 163 1.15 33.54 -8.07
C PHE A 163 1.32 35.03 -8.41
N PRO A 164 1.90 35.85 -7.52
CA PRO A 164 2.27 37.23 -7.84
C PRO A 164 3.18 37.31 -9.07
N PHE A 165 3.02 38.35 -9.89
CA PHE A 165 3.90 38.59 -11.03
C PHE A 165 5.37 38.68 -10.57
N GLY A 166 6.29 38.14 -11.38
CA GLY A 166 7.71 38.00 -11.03
C GLY A 166 8.08 36.70 -10.30
N THR A 167 7.10 35.94 -9.77
CA THR A 167 7.33 34.61 -9.18
C THR A 167 8.00 33.66 -10.18
N LYS A 168 9.07 33.00 -9.75
CA LYS A 168 9.79 31.99 -10.54
C LYS A 168 9.51 30.60 -9.99
N ILE A 169 8.76 29.79 -10.72
CA ILE A 169 8.64 28.35 -10.45
C ILE A 169 10.01 27.72 -10.71
N LYS A 170 10.54 26.99 -9.72
CA LYS A 170 11.87 26.37 -9.78
C LYS A 170 11.78 24.89 -10.12
N ASP A 171 10.79 24.20 -9.57
CA ASP A 171 10.65 22.75 -9.66
C ASP A 171 9.21 22.31 -9.27
N ILE A 172 8.77 21.18 -9.80
CA ILE A 172 7.44 20.59 -9.55
C ILE A 172 7.63 19.09 -9.32
N GLU A 173 7.69 18.70 -8.05
CA GLU A 173 7.75 17.29 -7.64
C GLU A 173 6.35 16.68 -7.67
N VAL A 174 6.20 15.50 -8.27
CA VAL A 174 4.94 14.75 -8.30
C VAL A 174 5.16 13.38 -7.65
N LYS A 175 4.32 13.04 -6.67
CA LYS A 175 4.28 11.73 -6.02
C LYS A 175 2.86 11.17 -6.13
N THR A 176 2.71 10.00 -6.72
CA THR A 176 1.44 9.28 -6.77
C THR A 176 1.16 8.55 -5.45
N GLY A 177 -0.09 8.13 -5.25
CA GLY A 177 -0.43 7.00 -4.38
C GLY A 177 0.03 5.67 -4.97
N GLU A 178 -0.59 4.58 -4.51
CA GLU A 178 -0.40 3.25 -5.06
C GLU A 178 -0.91 3.21 -6.51
N ILE A 179 -0.13 2.59 -7.41
CA ILE A 179 -0.51 2.41 -8.81
C ILE A 179 -1.24 1.07 -8.92
N ILE A 180 -2.54 1.13 -9.13
CA ILE A 180 -3.38 -0.04 -9.31
C ILE A 180 -3.44 -0.37 -10.80
N THR A 181 -3.10 -1.62 -11.15
CA THR A 181 -3.19 -2.14 -12.52
C THR A 181 -4.46 -2.97 -12.65
N ARG A 182 -5.27 -2.68 -13.68
CA ARG A 182 -6.48 -3.45 -14.01
C ARG A 182 -6.45 -3.85 -15.48
N GLN A 183 -6.56 -5.16 -15.73
CA GLN A 183 -6.86 -5.69 -17.05
C GLN A 183 -8.29 -5.30 -17.44
N LEU A 184 -8.48 -4.79 -18.66
CA LEU A 184 -9.81 -4.48 -19.20
C LEU A 184 -10.31 -5.62 -20.08
N ASN A 185 -11.64 -5.79 -20.12
CA ASN A 185 -12.32 -6.75 -21.00
C ASN A 185 -12.61 -6.16 -22.39
N LYS A 186 -12.65 -4.83 -22.50
CA LYS A 186 -12.85 -4.09 -23.74
C LYS A 186 -11.78 -3.00 -23.84
N LYS A 187 -11.45 -2.57 -25.05
CA LYS A 187 -10.60 -1.41 -25.25
C LYS A 187 -11.29 -0.13 -24.75
N ILE A 188 -10.52 0.83 -24.28
CA ILE A 188 -11.02 2.17 -23.98
C ILE A 188 -11.49 2.84 -25.29
N GLN A 189 -12.59 3.59 -25.24
CA GLN A 189 -13.14 4.26 -26.42
C GLN A 189 -12.14 5.28 -27.02
N PRO A 190 -11.91 5.29 -28.34
CA PRO A 190 -11.13 6.32 -29.01
C PRO A 190 -11.92 7.64 -29.11
N ALA A 191 -11.23 8.78 -29.02
CA ALA A 191 -11.87 10.07 -29.18
C ALA A 191 -12.26 10.29 -30.66
N PRO A 192 -13.49 10.75 -30.94
CA PRO A 192 -13.90 11.10 -32.30
C PRO A 192 -13.06 12.24 -32.87
N LYS A 193 -13.08 12.40 -34.19
CA LYS A 193 -12.53 13.60 -34.85
C LYS A 193 -13.40 14.82 -34.51
N PRO A 194 -12.81 16.02 -34.33
CA PRO A 194 -13.58 17.25 -34.23
C PRO A 194 -14.42 17.47 -35.49
N VAL A 195 -15.67 17.88 -35.30
CA VAL A 195 -16.59 18.30 -36.38
C VAL A 195 -16.88 19.79 -36.25
N THR A 196 -17.18 20.47 -37.36
CA THR A 196 -17.56 21.89 -37.33
C THR A 196 -18.99 22.05 -36.81
N LEU A 197 -19.24 23.12 -36.07
CA LEU A 197 -20.55 23.43 -35.47
C LEU A 197 -21.69 23.56 -36.50
N ASN A 198 -21.36 23.83 -37.77
CA ASN A 198 -22.33 24.08 -38.85
C ASN A 198 -22.76 22.79 -39.58
N MET A 199 -22.30 21.61 -39.18
CA MET A 199 -22.68 20.34 -39.79
C MET A 199 -23.75 19.62 -38.95
N GLU A 200 -25.02 19.76 -39.34
CA GLU A 200 -26.08 18.89 -38.83
C GLU A 200 -25.89 17.45 -39.35
N ASN A 201 -26.12 16.47 -38.46
CA ASN A 201 -26.21 15.03 -38.79
C ASN A 201 -24.97 14.38 -39.45
N VAL A 202 -23.74 14.79 -39.09
CA VAL A 202 -22.56 13.94 -39.34
C VAL A 202 -22.46 12.87 -38.26
N GLU A 203 -22.57 11.59 -38.66
CA GLU A 203 -22.27 10.46 -37.78
C GLU A 203 -20.77 10.43 -37.47
N VAL A 204 -20.40 10.79 -36.24
CA VAL A 204 -18.99 10.96 -35.87
C VAL A 204 -18.39 9.63 -35.40
N GLU A 205 -17.88 8.84 -36.34
CA GLU A 205 -17.28 7.54 -36.02
C GLU A 205 -16.03 7.68 -35.12
N ALA A 206 -16.06 6.98 -33.98
CA ALA A 206 -14.94 6.82 -33.07
C ALA A 206 -14.02 5.66 -33.55
N LYS A 207 -13.04 5.99 -34.39
CA LYS A 207 -12.05 5.05 -34.94
C LYS A 207 -10.75 5.02 -34.12
N GLU A 208 -10.21 3.83 -33.86
CA GLU A 208 -8.89 3.66 -33.24
C GLU A 208 -7.78 4.23 -34.13
N GLY A 209 -6.88 5.02 -33.55
CA GLY A 209 -5.63 5.48 -34.19
C GLY A 209 -4.43 4.62 -33.82
N SER A 210 -3.26 4.90 -34.42
CA SER A 210 -2.03 4.11 -34.24
C SER A 210 -1.54 3.97 -32.80
N ILE A 211 -1.94 4.86 -31.89
CA ILE A 211 -1.64 4.72 -30.46
C ILE A 211 -2.17 3.40 -29.86
N TYR A 212 -3.22 2.79 -30.46
CA TYR A 212 -3.78 1.53 -30.00
C TYR A 212 -2.84 0.31 -30.17
N GLU A 213 -1.76 0.47 -30.94
CA GLU A 213 -0.70 -0.53 -31.13
C GLU A 213 0.47 -0.31 -30.15
N SER A 214 0.44 0.76 -29.34
CA SER A 214 1.53 1.11 -28.43
C SER A 214 1.60 0.21 -27.19
N ASN A 215 2.82 -0.15 -26.82
CA ASN A 215 3.14 -0.79 -25.53
C ASN A 215 3.45 0.22 -24.41
N GLU A 216 3.40 1.52 -24.70
CA GLU A 216 3.60 2.59 -23.72
C GLU A 216 2.28 3.05 -23.11
N ALA A 217 2.32 3.43 -21.83
CA ALA A 217 1.15 3.96 -21.13
C ALA A 217 0.84 5.40 -21.58
N TYR A 218 -0.32 5.60 -22.20
CA TYR A 218 -0.87 6.90 -22.58
C TYR A 218 -1.80 7.47 -21.49
N PRO A 219 -1.68 8.74 -21.08
CA PRO A 219 -0.59 9.67 -21.39
C PRO A 219 0.75 9.22 -20.76
N ALA A 220 1.87 9.63 -21.36
CA ALA A 220 3.21 9.20 -20.93
C ALA A 220 3.62 9.65 -19.51
N ASN A 221 3.02 10.73 -18.99
CA ASN A 221 3.32 11.28 -17.67
C ASN A 221 2.05 11.40 -16.83
N TRP A 222 2.17 11.19 -15.52
CA TRP A 222 1.09 11.41 -14.55
C TRP A 222 0.65 12.88 -14.46
N VAL A 223 1.53 13.81 -14.80
CA VAL A 223 1.27 15.25 -14.85
C VAL A 223 1.90 15.86 -16.10
N LYS A 224 1.20 16.84 -16.70
CA LYS A 224 1.79 17.88 -17.55
C LYS A 224 1.47 19.23 -16.92
N TYR A 225 2.32 20.23 -17.12
CA TYR A 225 2.06 21.58 -16.63
C TYR A 225 2.40 22.64 -17.68
N ASN A 226 1.80 23.82 -17.54
CA ASN A 226 2.13 25.02 -18.28
C ASN A 226 2.24 26.21 -17.31
N ILE A 227 3.21 27.10 -17.55
CA ILE A 227 3.39 28.33 -16.81
C ILE A 227 3.16 29.49 -17.78
N GLY A 228 2.26 30.42 -17.43
CA GLY A 228 1.96 31.58 -18.27
C GLY A 228 1.76 32.84 -17.44
N ALA A 229 2.18 33.99 -17.97
CA ALA A 229 1.79 35.28 -17.41
C ALA A 229 0.38 35.65 -17.90
N GLY A 230 -0.40 36.30 -17.05
CA GLY A 230 -1.74 36.76 -17.38
C GLY A 230 -2.22 37.88 -16.46
N ILE A 231 -3.51 38.17 -16.51
CA ILE A 231 -4.16 39.16 -15.65
C ILE A 231 -5.32 38.48 -14.92
N GLU A 232 -5.36 38.62 -13.59
CA GLU A 232 -6.47 38.20 -12.74
C GLU A 232 -6.89 39.39 -11.88
N ASN A 233 -8.18 39.72 -11.86
CA ASN A 233 -8.73 40.84 -11.07
C ASN A 233 -7.97 42.17 -11.28
N GLY A 234 -7.58 42.47 -12.52
CA GLY A 234 -6.83 43.68 -12.90
C GLY A 234 -5.35 43.71 -12.52
N LYS A 235 -4.80 42.62 -11.97
CA LYS A 235 -3.38 42.51 -11.58
C LYS A 235 -2.65 41.50 -12.47
N HIS A 236 -1.41 41.81 -12.83
CA HIS A 236 -0.53 40.82 -13.45
C HIS A 236 -0.24 39.67 -12.47
N VAL A 237 -0.28 38.45 -12.98
CA VAL A 237 -0.07 37.21 -12.22
C VAL A 237 0.68 36.18 -13.07
N ILE A 238 1.24 35.18 -12.41
CA ILE A 238 1.74 33.96 -13.05
C ILE A 238 0.76 32.82 -12.75
N PHE A 239 0.18 32.22 -13.79
CA PHE A 239 -0.63 31.02 -13.70
C PHE A 239 0.25 29.79 -13.90
N LEU A 240 0.16 28.85 -12.97
CA LEU A 240 0.65 27.48 -13.13
C LEU A 240 -0.57 26.56 -13.31
N SER A 241 -0.76 26.07 -14.53
CA SER A 241 -1.82 25.12 -14.87
C SER A 241 -1.27 23.71 -14.89
N ILE A 242 -1.67 22.88 -13.93
CA ILE A 242 -1.27 21.48 -13.76
C ILE A 242 -2.39 20.58 -14.24
N HIS A 243 -2.12 19.76 -15.26
CA HIS A 243 -3.01 18.74 -15.79
C HIS A 243 -2.58 17.39 -15.20
N ALA A 244 -3.39 16.83 -14.30
CA ALA A 244 -3.14 15.55 -13.65
C ALA A 244 -3.92 14.43 -14.35
N PHE A 245 -3.24 13.33 -14.68
CA PHE A 245 -3.76 12.19 -15.43
C PHE A 245 -3.85 10.95 -14.52
N PRO A 246 -4.88 10.85 -13.66
CA PRO A 246 -5.03 9.76 -12.69
C PRO A 246 -5.23 8.38 -13.31
N CYS A 247 -5.61 8.33 -14.58
CA CYS A 247 -5.78 7.12 -15.37
C CYS A 247 -4.84 7.16 -16.57
N ARG A 248 -4.07 6.08 -16.76
CA ARG A 248 -3.14 5.88 -17.89
C ARG A 248 -3.35 4.47 -18.45
N TYR A 249 -3.36 4.32 -19.76
CA TYR A 249 -3.74 3.07 -20.43
C TYR A 249 -2.62 2.60 -21.35
N ILE A 250 -2.28 1.30 -21.30
CA ILE A 250 -1.32 0.65 -22.19
C ILE A 250 -2.13 -0.08 -23.29
N PRO A 251 -2.23 0.47 -24.50
CA PRO A 251 -3.25 -0.01 -25.45
C PRO A 251 -3.01 -1.41 -26.00
N ALA A 252 -1.77 -1.78 -26.33
CA ALA A 252 -1.43 -3.10 -26.85
C ALA A 252 -1.70 -4.25 -25.85
N LYS A 253 -1.72 -3.94 -24.55
CA LYS A 253 -2.00 -4.90 -23.47
C LYS A 253 -3.45 -4.86 -22.97
N ASN A 254 -4.21 -3.82 -23.34
CA ASN A 254 -5.50 -3.49 -22.76
C ASN A 254 -5.48 -3.35 -21.22
N GLU A 255 -4.40 -2.77 -20.68
CA GLU A 255 -4.18 -2.57 -19.24
C GLU A 255 -4.41 -1.11 -18.85
N LEU A 256 -5.22 -0.86 -17.81
CA LEU A 256 -5.35 0.46 -17.19
C LEU A 256 -4.53 0.53 -15.89
N LEU A 257 -3.64 1.51 -15.82
CA LEU A 257 -2.95 1.95 -14.61
C LEU A 257 -3.71 3.15 -14.03
N TYR A 258 -4.05 3.13 -12.75
CA TYR A 258 -4.68 4.27 -12.11
C TYR A 258 -4.21 4.49 -10.67
N VAL A 259 -4.41 5.71 -10.17
CA VAL A 259 -4.03 6.12 -8.81
C VAL A 259 -5.21 6.82 -8.13
N ASP A 260 -5.37 6.56 -6.83
CA ASP A 260 -6.37 7.23 -5.99
C ASP A 260 -5.99 8.68 -5.65
N LYS A 261 -4.69 9.01 -5.76
CA LYS A 261 -4.14 10.25 -5.20
C LYS A 261 -2.88 10.71 -5.95
N MET A 262 -2.72 12.03 -6.02
CA MET A 262 -1.45 12.68 -6.38
C MET A 262 -1.12 13.79 -5.39
N LYS A 263 0.15 13.86 -4.99
CA LYS A 263 0.73 14.95 -4.20
C LYS A 263 1.71 15.70 -5.08
N ILE A 264 1.41 16.96 -5.36
CA ILE A 264 2.21 17.86 -6.19
C ILE A 264 2.83 18.91 -5.28
N LYS A 265 4.15 19.01 -5.26
CA LYS A 265 4.90 20.02 -4.51
C LYS A 265 5.55 20.98 -5.50
N VAL A 266 5.12 22.23 -5.48
CA VAL A 266 5.64 23.31 -6.31
C VAL A 266 6.64 24.10 -5.50
N ASN A 267 7.91 24.06 -5.90
CA ASN A 267 9.00 24.83 -5.32
C ASN A 267 9.14 26.14 -6.13
N TYR A 268 9.10 27.30 -5.48
CA TYR A 268 9.13 28.61 -6.15
C TYR A 268 9.90 29.68 -5.37
N GLU A 269 10.31 30.72 -6.09
CA GLU A 269 10.90 31.95 -5.54
C GLU A 269 9.90 33.10 -5.77
N PRO A 270 9.48 33.84 -4.72
CA PRO A 270 8.64 35.03 -4.88
C PRO A 270 9.36 36.15 -5.67
N PRO A 271 8.64 37.18 -6.13
CA PRO A 271 9.26 38.36 -6.75
C PRO A 271 10.24 39.10 -5.81
#